data_AF-A0A2M7PBX1-F1
#
_entry.id   AF-A0A2M7PBX1-F1
#
_cell.length_a   1.000
_cell.length_b   1.000
_cell.length_c   1.000
_cell.angle_alpha   90.00
_cell.angle_beta   90.00
_cell.angle_gamma   90.00
#
_symmetry.space_group_name_H-M   'P 1'
#
loop_
_entity.id
_entity.type
_entity.pdbx_description
1 polymer ?
#
loop_
_entity_poly.entity_id
_entity_poly.type
_entity_poly.pdbx_seq_one_letter_code
_entity_poly.pdbx_strand_id
1 'polypeptide(L)'
;GLFGMLEGEGNFHLSTLMCPAHRRQKLAEIRHRLENGQVCRVISTSVMEAGIDVDFPVGYRALTGLDSINQAAGRVNREMRRGVSEMFVFEPQSEFIKKTPRYISQAVEVARAVLRDHVDMPISIPAIEAYFGRLYSLQDPQAFDVKGIMACFDDSDGKFKFETAARKFQVIEDVTETVIILFNEEAKNLIEELKYTQYPSSTLRKLQPYTVSIYQGEFEVLSSKGVILTIAEEYAVLNPEHLTEYYSCDRGLLVPESGGGDGLFF
;
A
#
# COMPACT_ATOMS: atom_id res chain seq x y z
N GLY A 1 16.31 -4.79 0.42
CA GLY A 1 15.03 -5.52 0.47
C GLY A 1 15.05 -6.75 -0.43
N LEU A 2 14.13 -7.70 -0.23
CA LEU A 2 14.08 -9.01 -0.91
C LEU A 2 14.17 -8.91 -2.45
N PHE A 3 13.58 -7.88 -3.06
CA PHE A 3 13.61 -7.70 -4.51
C PHE A 3 15.02 -7.54 -5.09
N GLY A 4 15.95 -6.92 -4.35
CA GLY A 4 17.34 -6.80 -4.80
C GLY A 4 18.14 -8.10 -4.72
N MET A 5 17.60 -9.14 -4.08
CA MET A 5 18.22 -10.45 -3.95
C MET A 5 17.73 -11.44 -5.02
N LEU A 6 16.74 -11.07 -5.82
CA LEU A 6 16.24 -11.91 -6.90
C LEU A 6 17.15 -11.79 -8.12
N GLU A 7 17.53 -12.93 -8.69
CA GLU A 7 18.35 -13.02 -9.90
C GLU A 7 17.52 -13.53 -11.10
N GLY A 8 18.01 -13.26 -12.31
CA GLY A 8 17.39 -13.70 -13.56
C GLY A 8 16.18 -12.86 -14.01
N GLU A 9 15.47 -13.36 -15.01
CA GLU A 9 14.29 -12.69 -15.58
C GLU A 9 13.00 -12.95 -14.79
N GLY A 10 12.01 -12.07 -15.03
CA GLY A 10 10.66 -12.24 -14.50
C GLY A 10 10.49 -11.78 -13.06
N ASN A 11 11.34 -10.89 -12.57
CA ASN A 11 11.25 -10.32 -11.24
C ASN A 11 10.54 -8.96 -11.30
N PHE A 12 9.49 -8.79 -10.51
CA PHE A 12 8.69 -7.58 -10.44
C PHE A 12 8.57 -7.09 -9.01
N HIS A 13 8.50 -5.77 -8.87
CA HIS A 13 8.18 -5.10 -7.63
C HIS A 13 6.93 -4.24 -7.85
N LEU A 14 5.99 -4.27 -6.91
CA LEU A 14 4.81 -3.41 -6.92
C LEU A 14 4.77 -2.61 -5.63
N SER A 15 4.66 -1.29 -5.74
CA SER A 15 4.59 -0.37 -4.61
C SER A 15 3.65 0.79 -4.88
N THR A 16 3.26 1.47 -3.80
CA THR A 16 2.52 2.74 -3.82
C THR A 16 3.31 3.86 -4.47
N LEU A 17 4.64 3.80 -4.38
CA LEU A 17 5.57 4.76 -4.97
C LEU A 17 5.65 4.67 -6.51
N MET A 18 4.99 3.69 -7.12
CA MET A 18 4.71 3.70 -8.56
C MET A 18 3.41 4.44 -8.84
N CYS A 19 3.45 5.41 -9.77
CA CYS A 19 2.23 6.07 -10.20
C CYS A 19 1.26 5.06 -10.85
N PRO A 20 -0.06 5.30 -10.79
CA PRO A 20 -1.06 4.36 -11.32
C PRO A 20 -0.82 3.93 -12.77
N ALA A 21 -0.35 4.82 -13.64
CA ALA A 21 -0.01 4.52 -15.04
C ALA A 21 1.13 3.50 -15.13
N HIS A 22 2.20 3.70 -14.36
CA HIS A 22 3.32 2.77 -14.28
C HIS A 22 2.87 1.41 -13.74
N ARG A 23 2.09 1.40 -12.65
CA ARG A 23 1.57 0.17 -12.05
C ARG A 23 0.71 -0.62 -13.03
N ARG A 24 -0.16 0.05 -13.81
CA ARG A 24 -0.95 -0.62 -14.87
C ARG A 24 -0.08 -1.28 -15.93
N GLN A 25 0.99 -0.63 -16.37
CA GLN A 25 1.92 -1.20 -17.36
C GLN A 25 2.60 -2.47 -16.81
N LYS A 26 3.15 -2.41 -15.59
CA LYS A 26 3.78 -3.58 -14.95
C LYS A 26 2.79 -4.72 -14.71
N LEU A 27 1.55 -4.41 -14.31
CA LEU A 27 0.49 -5.40 -14.13
C LEU A 27 0.09 -6.09 -15.44
N ALA A 28 0.04 -5.35 -16.55
CA ALA A 28 -0.23 -5.94 -17.86
C ALA A 28 0.87 -6.95 -18.25
N GLU A 29 2.14 -6.61 -17.99
CA GLU A 29 3.26 -7.52 -18.22
C GLU A 29 3.20 -8.76 -17.33
N ILE A 30 2.92 -8.59 -16.03
CA ILE A 30 2.76 -9.69 -15.07
C ILE A 30 1.65 -10.65 -15.54
N ARG A 31 0.49 -10.13 -15.94
CA ARG A 31 -0.62 -10.94 -16.46
C ARG A 31 -0.21 -11.74 -17.68
N HIS A 32 0.43 -11.09 -18.65
CA HIS A 32 0.90 -11.74 -19.86
C HIS A 32 1.87 -12.89 -19.55
N ARG A 33 2.82 -12.70 -18.62
CA ARG A 33 3.75 -13.76 -18.22
C ARG A 33 3.03 -14.92 -17.53
N LEU A 34 2.09 -14.63 -16.63
CA LEU A 34 1.30 -15.65 -15.93
C LEU A 34 0.43 -16.47 -16.90
N GLU A 35 -0.21 -15.83 -17.87
CA GLU A 35 -1.02 -16.49 -18.91
C GLU A 35 -0.19 -17.42 -19.80
N ASN A 36 1.05 -17.04 -20.11
CA ASN A 36 1.97 -17.83 -20.92
C ASN A 36 2.81 -18.83 -20.12
N GLY A 37 2.55 -18.99 -18.82
CA GLY A 37 3.32 -19.91 -17.96
C GLY A 37 4.81 -19.54 -17.82
N GLN A 38 5.16 -18.28 -18.08
CA GLN A 38 6.52 -17.77 -17.95
C GLN A 38 6.87 -17.52 -16.49
N VAL A 39 8.17 -17.57 -16.17
CA VAL A 39 8.66 -17.21 -14.83
C VAL A 39 8.22 -15.78 -14.49
N CYS A 40 7.52 -15.65 -13.37
CA CYS A 40 6.98 -14.40 -12.86
C CYS A 40 7.00 -14.43 -11.32
N ARG A 41 7.84 -13.60 -10.73
CA ARG A 41 8.01 -13.43 -9.28
C ARG A 41 7.67 -11.98 -8.96
N VAL A 42 6.69 -11.77 -8.10
CA VAL A 42 6.23 -10.43 -7.73
C VAL A 42 6.43 -10.23 -6.25
N ILE A 43 7.14 -9.16 -5.88
CA ILE A 43 7.29 -8.71 -4.51
C ILE A 43 6.45 -7.44 -4.33
N SER A 44 5.58 -7.42 -3.33
CA SER A 44 4.74 -6.28 -2.99
C SER A 44 4.65 -6.14 -1.47
N THR A 45 4.68 -4.90 -0.99
CA THR A 45 4.43 -4.54 0.41
C THR A 45 2.94 -4.56 0.74
N SER A 46 2.09 -4.28 -0.24
CA SER A 46 0.64 -4.31 -0.11
C SER A 46 0.05 -5.09 -1.28
N VAL A 47 -0.33 -6.35 -1.02
CA VAL A 47 -0.97 -7.23 -2.03
C VAL A 47 -2.34 -6.68 -2.46
N MET A 48 -2.89 -5.69 -1.75
CA MET A 48 -4.28 -5.25 -1.82
C MET A 48 -4.55 -3.89 -2.48
N GLU A 49 -3.54 -3.05 -2.66
CA GLU A 49 -3.77 -1.60 -2.80
C GLU A 49 -4.16 -1.15 -4.22
N ALA A 50 -4.13 -2.06 -5.17
CA ALA A 50 -4.95 -1.96 -6.35
C ALA A 50 -5.80 -3.22 -6.38
N GLY A 51 -7.01 -3.17 -6.94
CA GLY A 51 -7.77 -4.36 -7.30
C GLY A 51 -7.04 -5.17 -8.37
N ILE A 52 -5.86 -5.70 -8.02
CA ILE A 52 -4.92 -6.38 -8.90
C ILE A 52 -5.53 -7.73 -9.20
N ASP A 53 -6.16 -7.82 -10.37
CA ASP A 53 -6.65 -9.06 -10.93
C ASP A 53 -5.47 -9.88 -11.46
N VAL A 54 -4.85 -10.66 -10.58
CA VAL A 54 -3.75 -11.61 -10.84
C VAL A 54 -4.02 -12.90 -10.07
N ASP A 55 -3.59 -14.01 -10.65
CA ASP A 55 -3.73 -15.35 -10.10
C ASP A 55 -2.37 -16.06 -10.10
N PHE A 56 -1.78 -16.22 -8.91
CA PHE A 56 -0.47 -16.85 -8.76
C PHE A 56 -0.59 -18.36 -8.44
N PRO A 57 0.35 -19.19 -8.92
CA PRO A 57 0.40 -20.60 -8.59
C PRO A 57 0.84 -20.87 -7.14
N VAL A 58 1.63 -19.97 -6.55
CA VAL A 58 2.23 -20.12 -5.22
C VAL A 58 2.29 -18.74 -4.56
N GLY A 59 1.97 -18.67 -3.26
CA GLY A 59 2.08 -17.45 -2.46
C GLY A 59 3.15 -17.54 -1.37
N TYR A 60 3.80 -16.41 -1.08
CA TYR A 60 4.67 -16.24 0.08
C TYR A 60 4.24 -14.97 0.81
N ARG A 61 4.03 -15.05 2.13
CA ARG A 61 3.56 -13.92 2.92
C ARG A 61 4.28 -13.89 4.27
N ALA A 62 4.79 -12.71 4.64
CA ALA A 62 5.27 -12.49 5.99
C ALA A 62 4.10 -12.66 6.99
N LEU A 63 4.35 -13.23 8.17
CA LEU A 63 3.32 -13.39 9.19
C LEU A 63 2.76 -12.02 9.60
N THR A 64 1.46 -11.83 9.39
CA THR A 64 0.68 -10.64 9.76
C THR A 64 -0.62 -11.06 10.45
N GLY A 65 -1.59 -10.16 10.56
CA GLY A 65 -2.96 -10.52 10.91
C GLY A 65 -3.56 -11.56 9.94
N LEU A 66 -4.46 -12.41 10.46
CA LEU A 66 -5.09 -13.50 9.70
C LEU A 66 -5.92 -12.99 8.51
N ASP A 67 -6.52 -11.81 8.65
CA ASP A 67 -7.25 -11.09 7.61
C ASP A 67 -6.35 -10.74 6.41
N SER A 68 -5.16 -10.19 6.67
CA SER A 68 -4.18 -9.90 5.62
C SER A 68 -3.64 -11.17 4.95
N ILE A 69 -3.44 -12.24 5.72
CA ILE A 69 -3.06 -13.56 5.18
C ILE A 69 -4.16 -14.08 4.24
N ASN A 70 -5.43 -14.03 4.67
CA ASN A 70 -6.56 -14.49 3.86
C ASN A 70 -6.74 -13.68 2.58
N GLN A 71 -6.55 -12.35 2.64
CA GLN A 71 -6.58 -11.48 1.46
C GLN A 71 -5.49 -11.84 0.44
N ALA A 72 -4.29 -12.18 0.91
CA ALA A 72 -3.21 -12.66 0.05
C ALA A 72 -3.50 -14.06 -0.50
N ALA A 73 -4.06 -14.96 0.32
CA ALA A 73 -4.51 -16.29 -0.12
C ALA A 73 -5.54 -16.20 -1.25
N GLY A 74 -6.42 -15.19 -1.24
CA GLY A 74 -7.37 -14.89 -2.31
C GLY A 74 -6.76 -14.48 -3.66
N ARG A 75 -5.42 -14.42 -3.77
CA ARG A 75 -4.66 -14.19 -5.03
C ARG A 75 -3.84 -15.42 -5.45
N VAL A 76 -3.86 -16.47 -4.65
CA VAL A 76 -3.22 -17.75 -4.94
C VAL A 76 -4.30 -18.71 -5.41
N ASN A 77 -4.20 -19.16 -6.66
CA ASN A 77 -5.20 -20.02 -7.29
C ASN A 77 -6.64 -19.46 -7.20
N ARG A 78 -6.78 -18.14 -7.35
CA ARG A 78 -8.02 -17.37 -7.29
C ARG A 78 -9.07 -17.89 -8.27
N GLU A 79 -8.63 -18.21 -9.49
CA GLU A 79 -9.50 -18.69 -10.57
C GLU A 79 -9.74 -20.21 -10.51
N MET A 80 -9.23 -20.88 -9.46
CA MET A 80 -9.33 -22.33 -9.26
C MET A 80 -8.88 -23.16 -10.48
N ARG A 81 -7.96 -22.61 -11.28
CA ARG A 81 -7.39 -23.30 -12.46
C ARG A 81 -6.58 -24.53 -12.06
N ARG A 82 -6.15 -24.60 -10.80
CA ARG A 82 -5.40 -25.70 -10.20
C ARG A 82 -6.27 -26.34 -9.10
N GLY A 83 -6.10 -27.64 -8.86
CA GLY A 83 -6.83 -28.34 -7.81
C GLY A 83 -6.49 -27.82 -6.41
N VAL A 84 -5.19 -27.73 -6.09
CA VAL A 84 -4.67 -27.19 -4.84
C VAL A 84 -3.46 -26.32 -5.16
N SER A 85 -3.22 -25.27 -4.37
CA SER A 85 -2.03 -24.42 -4.46
C SER A 85 -1.56 -24.04 -3.08
N GLU A 86 -0.26 -23.80 -2.96
CA GLU A 86 0.40 -23.60 -1.68
C GLU A 86 0.63 -22.12 -1.41
N MET A 87 0.42 -21.74 -0.16
CA MET A 87 0.81 -20.44 0.36
C MET A 87 1.67 -20.65 1.61
N PHE A 88 2.87 -20.08 1.59
CA PHE A 88 3.82 -20.15 2.67
C PHE A 88 3.74 -18.88 3.52
N VAL A 89 3.36 -19.03 4.77
CA VAL A 89 3.44 -17.95 5.76
C VAL A 89 4.75 -18.08 6.52
N PHE A 90 5.58 -17.05 6.50
CA PHE A 90 6.92 -17.07 7.10
C PHE A 90 7.12 -15.90 8.07
N GLU A 91 7.92 -16.11 9.10
CA GLU A 91 8.34 -15.03 9.98
C GLU A 91 9.69 -14.47 9.48
N PRO A 92 9.75 -13.20 9.04
CA PRO A 92 11.02 -12.61 8.66
C PRO A 92 11.95 -12.57 9.88
N GLN A 93 13.24 -12.84 9.69
CA GLN A 93 14.26 -12.64 10.71
C GLN A 93 14.96 -11.31 10.41
N SER A 94 14.44 -10.22 10.96
CA SER A 94 14.90 -8.87 10.63
C SER A 94 14.85 -7.94 11.83
N GLU A 95 15.86 -7.06 11.97
CA GLU A 95 15.93 -6.09 13.06
C GLU A 95 14.80 -5.04 13.01
N PHE A 96 14.24 -4.80 11.81
CA PHE A 96 13.13 -3.88 11.58
C PHE A 96 11.82 -4.31 12.27
N ILE A 97 11.67 -5.59 12.62
CA ILE A 97 10.52 -6.12 13.36
C ILE A 97 10.41 -5.53 14.76
N LYS A 98 11.54 -5.08 15.35
CA LYS A 98 11.57 -4.47 16.68
C LYS A 98 10.92 -3.08 16.72
N LYS A 99 10.67 -2.45 15.56
CA LYS A 99 10.02 -1.13 15.44
C LYS A 99 8.54 -1.20 15.06
N THR A 100 8.00 -2.41 14.93
CA THR A 100 6.60 -2.61 14.53
C THR A 100 5.65 -2.05 15.59
N PRO A 101 4.67 -1.20 15.20
CA PRO A 101 3.66 -0.69 16.12
C PRO A 101 3.00 -1.81 16.93
N ARG A 102 2.67 -1.52 18.20
CA ARG A 102 2.16 -2.52 19.15
C ARG A 102 0.90 -3.23 18.66
N TYR A 103 0.02 -2.54 17.92
CA TYR A 103 -1.20 -3.13 17.37
C TYR A 103 -0.92 -4.18 16.29
N ILE A 104 0.09 -3.98 15.42
CA ILE A 104 0.51 -4.96 14.41
C ILE A 104 1.11 -6.18 15.11
N SER A 105 1.96 -5.96 16.11
CA SER A 105 2.56 -7.05 16.91
C SER A 105 1.49 -7.91 17.58
N GLN A 106 0.44 -7.28 18.14
CA GLN A 106 -0.67 -8.00 18.75
C GLN A 106 -1.47 -8.84 17.75
N ALA A 107 -1.79 -8.28 16.58
CA ALA A 107 -2.48 -9.01 15.52
C ALA A 107 -1.69 -10.23 15.04
N VAL A 108 -0.37 -10.10 14.92
CA VAL A 108 0.56 -11.20 14.57
C VAL A 108 0.52 -12.31 15.62
N GLU A 109 0.57 -11.99 16.91
CA GLU A 109 0.53 -13.00 17.98
C GLU A 109 -0.80 -13.78 17.99
N VAL A 110 -1.92 -13.09 17.81
CA VAL A 110 -3.24 -13.72 17.74
C VAL A 110 -3.33 -14.60 16.49
N ALA A 111 -2.90 -14.10 15.33
CA ALA A 111 -2.87 -14.88 14.10
C ALA A 111 -2.01 -16.14 14.26
N ARG A 112 -0.82 -16.03 14.88
CA ARG A 112 0.06 -17.17 15.16
C ARG A 112 -0.64 -18.23 16.01
N ALA A 113 -1.35 -17.82 17.05
CA ALA A 113 -2.10 -18.74 17.91
C ALA A 113 -3.22 -19.45 17.13
N VAL A 114 -4.00 -18.71 16.34
CA VAL A 114 -5.09 -19.29 15.54
C VAL A 114 -4.57 -20.25 14.46
N LEU A 115 -3.49 -19.90 13.77
CA LEU A 115 -2.87 -20.77 12.76
C LEU A 115 -2.38 -22.10 13.35
N ARG A 116 -1.92 -22.11 14.62
CA ARG A 116 -1.56 -23.35 15.32
C ARG A 116 -2.78 -24.17 15.71
N ASP A 117 -3.83 -23.52 16.21
CA ASP A 117 -5.05 -24.19 16.68
C ASP A 117 -5.91 -24.73 15.52
N HIS A 118 -5.80 -24.12 14.34
CA HIS A 118 -6.58 -24.44 13.13
C HIS A 118 -5.68 -24.87 11.95
N VAL A 119 -4.64 -25.67 12.21
CA VAL A 119 -3.64 -26.05 11.20
C VAL A 119 -4.23 -26.67 9.93
N ASP A 120 -5.28 -27.48 10.06
CA ASP A 120 -5.92 -28.16 8.92
C ASP A 120 -6.79 -27.23 8.08
N MET A 121 -7.37 -26.19 8.68
CA MET A 121 -8.30 -25.27 8.03
C MET A 121 -8.09 -23.81 8.50
N PRO A 122 -6.94 -23.20 8.20
CA PRO A 122 -6.52 -21.92 8.77
C PRO A 122 -7.34 -20.72 8.27
N ILE A 123 -8.06 -20.87 7.14
CA ILE A 123 -8.91 -19.84 6.51
C ILE A 123 -10.41 -20.14 6.64
N SER A 124 -10.79 -21.07 7.52
CA SER A 124 -12.19 -21.41 7.75
C SER A 124 -12.93 -20.36 8.58
N ILE A 125 -14.27 -20.34 8.48
CA ILE A 125 -15.11 -19.45 9.31
C ILE A 125 -14.78 -19.59 10.80
N PRO A 126 -14.64 -20.80 11.39
CA PRO A 126 -14.23 -20.95 12.79
C PRO A 126 -12.87 -20.33 13.12
N ALA A 127 -11.88 -20.43 12.22
CA ALA A 127 -10.56 -19.80 12.43
C ALA A 127 -10.66 -18.27 12.41
N ILE A 128 -11.46 -17.72 11.48
CA ILE A 128 -11.71 -16.28 11.37
C ILE A 128 -12.46 -15.76 12.61
N GLU A 129 -13.48 -16.46 13.07
CA GLU A 129 -14.22 -16.13 14.30
C GLU A 129 -13.30 -16.18 15.52
N ALA A 130 -12.45 -17.20 15.63
CA ALA A 130 -11.48 -17.30 16.71
C ALA A 130 -10.46 -16.15 16.67
N TYR A 131 -10.00 -15.75 15.49
CA TYR A 131 -9.08 -14.63 15.32
C TYR A 131 -9.68 -13.31 15.77
N PHE A 132 -10.83 -12.91 15.23
CA PHE A 132 -11.46 -11.65 15.60
C PHE A 132 -11.97 -11.67 17.05
N GLY A 133 -12.50 -12.80 17.52
CA GLY A 133 -12.90 -12.96 18.92
C GLY A 133 -11.74 -12.73 19.89
N ARG A 134 -10.57 -13.33 19.63
CA ARG A 134 -9.36 -13.11 20.44
C ARG A 134 -8.83 -11.68 20.29
N LEU A 135 -8.74 -11.17 19.06
CA LEU A 135 -8.21 -9.84 18.78
C LEU A 135 -9.01 -8.76 19.52
N TYR A 136 -10.34 -8.82 19.46
CA TYR A 136 -11.21 -7.86 20.12
C TYR A 136 -11.27 -8.03 21.63
N SER A 137 -11.15 -9.27 22.15
CA SER A 137 -11.11 -9.50 23.61
C SER A 137 -9.88 -8.90 24.29
N LEU A 138 -8.78 -8.71 23.54
CA LEU A 138 -7.54 -8.14 24.05
C LEU A 138 -7.45 -6.62 23.86
N GLN A 139 -8.41 -6.01 23.19
CA GLN A 139 -8.49 -4.56 23.02
C GLN A 139 -9.35 -3.95 24.12
N ASP A 140 -8.89 -2.87 24.72
CA ASP A 140 -9.72 -2.07 25.63
C ASP A 140 -10.95 -1.57 24.84
N PRO A 141 -12.17 -1.59 25.39
CA PRO A 141 -13.33 -0.95 24.76
C PRO A 141 -13.05 0.50 24.27
N GLN A 142 -12.17 1.24 24.95
CA GLN A 142 -11.72 2.58 24.52
C GLN A 142 -10.77 2.55 23.32
N ALA A 143 -10.13 1.43 23.01
CA ALA A 143 -9.24 1.27 21.85
C ALA A 143 -9.99 1.32 20.51
N PHE A 144 -11.30 1.06 20.50
CA PHE A 144 -12.15 1.22 19.31
C PHE A 144 -12.62 2.67 19.11
N ASP A 145 -12.54 3.51 20.15
CA ASP A 145 -12.92 4.92 20.10
C ASP A 145 -11.84 5.81 20.73
N VAL A 146 -10.60 5.66 20.26
CA VAL A 146 -9.43 6.40 20.78
C VAL A 146 -9.66 7.91 20.80
N LYS A 147 -10.43 8.43 19.83
CA LYS A 147 -10.70 9.86 19.67
C LYS A 147 -11.99 10.32 20.36
N GLY A 148 -12.70 9.45 21.07
CA GLY A 148 -13.92 9.77 21.79
C GLY A 148 -15.01 10.32 20.86
N ILE A 149 -15.17 9.69 19.70
CA ILE A 149 -16.08 10.05 18.62
C ILE A 149 -17.50 9.59 18.96
N MET A 150 -17.66 8.48 19.68
CA MET A 150 -18.97 8.01 20.13
C MET A 150 -19.66 9.03 21.03
N ALA A 151 -18.89 9.78 21.82
CA ALA A 151 -19.39 10.89 22.64
C ALA A 151 -19.99 12.06 21.81
N CYS A 152 -19.72 12.13 20.50
CA CYS A 152 -20.36 13.10 19.59
C CYS A 152 -21.78 12.68 19.19
N PHE A 153 -22.16 11.42 19.47
CA PHE A 153 -23.45 10.82 19.15
C PHE A 153 -24.29 10.48 20.39
N ASP A 154 -23.75 10.67 21.60
CA ASP A 154 -24.45 10.44 22.88
C ASP A 154 -25.40 11.62 23.24
N ASP A 155 -26.36 11.93 22.37
CA ASP A 155 -27.42 12.90 22.66
C ASP A 155 -28.82 12.28 22.47
N SER A 156 -29.55 12.13 23.58
CA SER A 156 -30.91 11.56 23.65
C SER A 156 -31.93 12.36 22.83
N ASP A 157 -31.66 13.64 22.55
CA ASP A 157 -32.52 14.53 21.76
C ASP A 157 -32.15 14.50 20.25
N GLY A 158 -31.19 13.65 19.85
CA GLY A 158 -30.78 13.49 18.44
C GLY A 158 -29.93 14.64 17.89
N LYS A 159 -29.38 15.51 18.73
CA LYS A 159 -28.49 16.62 18.32
C LYS A 159 -27.04 16.17 18.21
N PHE A 160 -26.75 15.39 17.18
CA PHE A 160 -25.42 14.87 16.93
C PHE A 160 -24.43 15.94 16.48
N LYS A 161 -23.20 15.90 17.01
CA LYS A 161 -22.11 16.85 16.69
C LYS A 161 -21.32 16.37 15.47
N PHE A 162 -22.00 16.25 14.32
CA PHE A 162 -21.42 15.70 13.08
C PHE A 162 -20.15 16.40 12.63
N GLU A 163 -20.09 17.74 12.70
CA GLU A 163 -18.90 18.49 12.30
C GLU A 163 -17.69 18.16 13.18
N THR A 164 -17.90 18.03 14.49
CA THR A 164 -16.83 17.69 15.43
C THR A 164 -16.38 16.24 15.25
N ALA A 165 -17.33 15.32 15.02
CA ALA A 165 -17.03 13.93 14.70
C ALA A 165 -16.22 13.81 13.40
N ALA A 166 -16.61 14.54 12.34
CA ALA A 166 -15.90 14.54 11.05
C ALA A 166 -14.47 15.09 11.16
N ARG A 167 -14.25 16.14 11.97
CA ARG A 167 -12.89 16.66 12.22
C ARG A 167 -12.03 15.68 13.02
N LYS A 168 -12.62 14.97 13.99
CA LYS A 168 -11.90 13.98 14.80
C LYS A 168 -11.64 12.68 14.02
N PHE A 169 -12.60 12.22 13.22
CA PHE A 169 -12.51 10.99 12.42
C PHE A 169 -11.67 11.22 11.15
N GLN A 170 -10.39 11.52 11.34
CA GLN A 170 -9.39 11.41 10.27
C GLN A 170 -8.82 10.01 10.30
N VAL A 171 -9.17 9.21 9.27
CA VAL A 171 -8.70 7.82 9.08
C VAL A 171 -7.24 7.79 8.64
N ILE A 172 -6.82 8.82 7.89
CA ILE A 172 -5.43 9.04 7.50
C ILE A 172 -4.96 10.25 8.31
N GLU A 173 -4.17 10.00 9.35
CA GLU A 173 -3.61 11.05 10.21
C GLU A 173 -2.36 11.68 9.61
N ASP A 174 -1.68 10.95 8.72
CA ASP A 174 -0.46 11.40 8.08
C ASP A 174 -0.77 12.34 6.92
N VAL A 175 -0.22 13.55 6.97
CA VAL A 175 -0.28 14.50 5.87
C VAL A 175 0.59 13.97 4.74
N THR A 176 -0.06 13.54 3.65
CA THR A 176 0.62 13.10 2.42
C THR A 176 0.57 14.19 1.38
N GLU A 177 1.70 14.46 0.75
CA GLU A 177 1.83 15.38 -0.37
C GLU A 177 1.78 14.62 -1.70
N THR A 178 1.18 15.25 -2.71
CA THR A 178 1.02 14.65 -4.03
C THR A 178 2.09 15.15 -4.98
N VAL A 179 2.88 14.24 -5.55
CA VAL A 179 3.93 14.54 -6.53
C VAL A 179 3.52 14.01 -7.91
N ILE A 180 3.55 14.86 -8.92
CA ILE A 180 3.28 14.50 -10.31
C ILE A 180 4.57 13.97 -10.96
N ILE A 181 4.50 12.81 -11.61
CA ILE A 181 5.63 12.10 -12.21
C ILE A 181 5.59 12.22 -13.73
N LEU A 182 6.73 12.56 -14.35
CA LEU A 182 6.90 12.60 -15.81
C LEU A 182 7.12 11.20 -16.40
N PHE A 183 6.15 10.32 -16.20
CA PHE A 183 6.29 8.89 -16.52
C PHE A 183 6.42 8.62 -18.03
N ASN A 184 5.70 9.36 -18.87
CA ASN A 184 5.68 9.21 -20.32
C ASN A 184 5.53 10.58 -21.01
N GLU A 185 5.58 10.60 -22.35
CA GLU A 185 5.43 11.83 -23.15
C GLU A 185 4.06 12.50 -22.94
N GLU A 186 3.00 11.72 -22.68
CA GLU A 186 1.69 12.28 -22.36
C GLU A 186 1.72 13.09 -21.05
N ALA A 187 2.31 12.54 -19.99
CA ALA A 187 2.48 13.23 -18.72
C ALA A 187 3.31 14.51 -18.88
N LYS A 188 4.40 14.46 -19.66
CA LYS A 188 5.24 15.64 -19.96
C LYS A 188 4.41 16.74 -20.64
N ASN A 189 3.64 16.40 -21.68
CA ASN A 189 2.80 17.35 -22.39
C ASN A 189 1.73 17.97 -21.49
N LEU A 190 1.10 17.16 -20.63
CA LEU A 190 0.10 17.65 -19.68
C LEU A 190 0.69 18.58 -18.61
N ILE A 191 1.92 18.33 -18.17
CA ILE A 191 2.63 19.21 -17.22
C ILE A 191 3.00 20.53 -17.89
N GLU A 192 3.45 20.52 -19.15
CA GLU A 192 3.70 21.76 -19.89
C GLU A 192 2.40 22.55 -20.11
N GLU A 193 1.29 21.88 -20.46
CA GLU A 193 -0.03 22.51 -20.56
C GLU A 193 -0.45 23.16 -19.23
N LEU A 194 -0.18 22.48 -18.10
CA LEU A 194 -0.52 22.94 -16.76
C LEU A 194 0.16 24.28 -16.39
N LYS A 195 1.34 24.59 -16.95
CA LYS A 195 2.05 25.85 -16.70
C LYS A 195 1.36 27.07 -17.29
N TYR A 196 0.58 26.90 -18.36
CA TYR A 196 0.01 28.01 -19.14
C TYR A 196 -1.52 28.03 -19.13
N THR A 197 -2.17 26.96 -18.68
CA THR A 197 -3.63 26.86 -18.71
C THR A 197 -4.29 27.81 -17.71
N GLN A 198 -5.36 28.46 -18.13
CA GLN A 198 -6.23 29.24 -17.23
C GLN A 198 -7.22 28.36 -16.47
N TYR A 199 -7.42 27.11 -16.91
CA TYR A 199 -8.40 26.17 -16.35
C TYR A 199 -7.73 24.82 -16.05
N PRO A 200 -7.06 24.68 -14.89
CA PRO A 200 -6.23 23.51 -14.59
C PRO A 200 -7.03 22.22 -14.32
N SER A 201 -8.32 22.31 -13.96
CA SER A 201 -9.10 21.15 -13.50
C SER A 201 -9.18 19.98 -14.49
N SER A 202 -9.26 20.27 -15.80
CA SER A 202 -9.31 19.23 -16.84
C SER A 202 -7.97 18.52 -16.99
N THR A 203 -6.87 19.29 -16.99
CA THR A 203 -5.49 18.81 -17.07
C THR A 203 -5.12 18.02 -15.81
N LEU A 204 -5.47 18.50 -14.62
CA LEU A 204 -5.27 17.80 -13.35
C LEU A 204 -5.99 16.45 -13.31
N ARG A 205 -7.22 16.39 -13.83
CA ARG A 205 -7.95 15.11 -13.93
C ARG A 205 -7.23 14.11 -14.83
N LYS A 206 -6.61 14.56 -15.92
CA LYS A 206 -5.77 13.72 -16.78
C LYS A 206 -4.43 13.35 -16.13
N LEU A 207 -3.93 14.17 -15.21
CA LEU A 207 -2.69 13.94 -14.47
C LEU A 207 -2.83 12.97 -13.28
N GLN A 208 -4.05 12.72 -12.78
CA GLN A 208 -4.29 11.77 -11.67
C GLN A 208 -3.62 10.40 -11.82
N PRO A 209 -3.52 9.77 -13.02
CA PRO A 209 -2.83 8.50 -13.16
C PRO A 209 -1.30 8.59 -13.06
N TYR A 210 -0.75 9.81 -13.07
CA TYR A 210 0.67 10.10 -13.05
C TYR A 210 1.14 10.65 -11.71
N THR A 211 0.31 10.62 -10.67
CA THR A 211 0.68 11.08 -9.33
C THR A 211 1.12 9.95 -8.40
N VAL A 212 1.94 10.31 -7.41
CA VAL A 212 2.32 9.48 -6.27
C VAL A 212 2.11 10.31 -5.00
N SER A 213 1.59 9.69 -3.95
CA SER A 213 1.47 10.32 -2.63
C SER A 213 2.63 9.87 -1.75
N ILE A 214 3.32 10.82 -1.13
CA ILE A 214 4.44 10.59 -0.21
C ILE A 214 4.19 11.31 1.11
N TYR A 215 4.83 10.87 2.19
CA TYR A 215 4.70 11.52 3.48
C TYR A 215 5.33 12.92 3.47
N GLN A 216 4.79 13.85 4.27
CA GLN A 216 5.31 15.21 4.33
C GLN A 216 6.83 15.29 4.61
N GLY A 217 7.35 14.46 5.53
CA GLY A 217 8.78 14.43 5.82
C GLY A 217 9.64 14.00 4.62
N GLU A 218 9.14 13.05 3.83
CA GLU A 218 9.79 12.59 2.59
C GLU A 218 9.76 13.68 1.52
N PHE A 219 8.64 14.37 1.40
CA PHE A 219 8.44 15.49 0.49
C PHE A 219 9.42 16.64 0.79
N GLU A 220 9.55 17.04 2.05
CA GLU A 220 10.46 18.10 2.48
C GLU A 220 11.91 17.77 2.15
N VAL A 221 12.34 16.52 2.39
CA VAL A 221 13.69 16.05 2.06
C VAL A 221 13.95 16.12 0.55
N LEU A 222 13.02 15.62 -0.28
CA LEU A 222 13.15 15.65 -1.74
C LEU A 222 13.11 17.09 -2.29
N SER A 223 12.24 17.93 -1.76
CA SER A 223 12.13 19.34 -2.12
C SER A 223 13.42 20.11 -1.78
N SER A 224 14.00 19.88 -0.60
CA SER A 224 15.27 20.51 -0.18
C SER A 224 16.46 20.17 -1.09
N LYS A 225 16.40 19.05 -1.81
CA LYS A 225 17.41 18.59 -2.77
C LYS A 225 17.16 19.07 -4.21
N GLY A 226 16.09 19.83 -4.46
CA GLY A 226 15.71 20.26 -5.81
C GLY A 226 15.14 19.14 -6.69
N VAL A 227 14.79 18.00 -6.09
CA VAL A 227 14.21 16.84 -6.80
C VAL A 227 12.74 17.09 -7.12
N ILE A 228 12.05 17.89 -6.32
CA ILE A 228 10.66 18.30 -6.57
C ILE A 228 10.66 19.78 -6.94
N LEU A 229 9.96 20.12 -8.03
CA LEU A 229 9.72 21.49 -8.48
C LEU A 229 8.25 21.84 -8.26
N THR A 230 8.00 23.05 -7.78
CA THR A 230 6.64 23.60 -7.71
C THR A 230 6.36 24.39 -8.98
N ILE A 231 5.35 23.98 -9.75
CA ILE A 231 4.85 24.72 -10.90
C ILE A 231 3.55 25.45 -10.56
N ALA A 232 3.33 26.61 -11.19
CA ALA A 232 2.17 27.46 -10.95
C ALA A 232 1.93 27.77 -9.45
N GLU A 233 3.02 27.83 -8.66
CA GLU A 233 3.02 28.08 -7.21
C GLU A 233 2.24 27.05 -6.34
N GLU A 234 1.69 26.00 -6.95
CA GLU A 234 0.78 25.06 -6.27
C GLU A 234 1.15 23.58 -6.48
N TYR A 235 1.59 23.18 -7.68
CA TYR A 235 1.69 21.76 -8.02
C TYR A 235 3.12 21.25 -7.93
N ALA A 236 3.33 20.23 -7.10
CA ALA A 236 4.61 19.54 -7.00
C ALA A 236 4.80 18.54 -8.15
N VAL A 237 5.92 18.67 -8.85
CA VAL A 237 6.30 17.86 -10.00
C VAL A 237 7.72 17.34 -9.78
N LEU A 238 7.98 16.08 -10.10
CA LEU A 238 9.33 15.53 -10.09
C LEU A 238 10.21 16.29 -11.10
N ASN A 239 11.40 16.73 -10.72
CA ASN A 239 12.29 17.46 -11.60
C ASN A 239 12.72 16.56 -12.78
N PRO A 240 12.53 16.97 -14.06
CA PRO A 240 12.99 16.21 -15.22
C PRO A 240 14.49 15.89 -15.19
N GLU A 241 15.32 16.76 -14.61
CA GLU A 241 16.77 16.56 -14.49
C GLU A 241 17.12 15.40 -13.54
N HIS A 242 16.28 15.14 -12.55
CA HIS A 242 16.45 14.10 -11.55
C HIS A 242 15.57 12.87 -11.78
N LEU A 243 14.82 12.82 -12.89
CA LEU A 243 13.85 11.75 -13.17
C LEU A 243 14.50 10.37 -13.17
N THR A 244 15.64 10.20 -13.84
CA THR A 244 16.35 8.92 -13.94
C THR A 244 17.02 8.51 -12.63
N GLU A 245 17.34 9.47 -11.77
CA GLU A 245 17.99 9.24 -10.48
C GLU A 245 16.98 8.88 -9.39
N TYR A 246 15.80 9.49 -9.41
CA TYR A 246 14.80 9.37 -8.34
C TYR A 246 13.54 8.62 -8.77
N TYR A 247 13.38 8.20 -10.02
CA TYR A 247 12.27 7.35 -10.44
C TYR A 247 12.78 6.12 -11.20
N SER A 248 12.73 4.97 -10.54
CA SER A 248 13.13 3.69 -11.11
C SER A 248 11.98 3.04 -11.87
N CYS A 249 12.26 2.52 -13.07
CA CYS A 249 11.33 1.68 -13.83
C CYS A 249 10.94 0.39 -13.08
N ASP A 250 11.68 -0.03 -12.06
CA ASP A 250 11.37 -1.25 -11.32
C ASP A 250 10.77 -0.99 -9.94
N ARG A 251 10.98 0.19 -9.36
CA ARG A 251 10.56 0.48 -7.97
C ARG A 251 9.66 1.70 -7.81
N GLY A 252 9.50 2.52 -8.85
CA GLY A 252 8.82 3.81 -8.77
C GLY A 252 9.72 4.89 -8.17
N LEU A 253 9.11 5.85 -7.48
CA LEU A 253 9.79 6.95 -6.82
C LEU A 253 10.72 6.40 -5.72
N LEU A 254 11.98 6.83 -5.74
CA LEU A 254 12.99 6.50 -4.77
C LEU A 254 13.04 7.59 -3.72
N VAL A 255 12.52 7.28 -2.54
CA VAL A 255 12.54 8.21 -1.41
C VAL A 255 13.78 7.91 -0.56
N PRO A 256 14.57 8.93 -0.17
CA PRO A 256 15.67 8.76 0.77
C PRO A 256 15.13 8.19 2.09
N GLU A 257 15.87 7.25 2.70
CA GLU A 257 15.52 6.65 3.98
C GLU A 257 15.28 7.75 5.04
N SER A 258 14.01 8.11 5.22
CA SER A 258 13.56 9.04 6.23
C SER A 258 13.19 8.18 7.42
N GLY A 259 13.86 8.37 8.55
CA GLY A 259 13.75 7.55 9.77
C GLY A 259 12.37 7.55 10.46
N GLY A 260 11.31 7.98 9.78
CA GLY A 260 9.93 7.92 10.22
C GLY A 260 9.06 7.69 9.00
N GLY A 261 8.44 6.52 8.91
CA GLY A 261 7.66 6.14 7.74
C GLY A 261 8.38 5.19 6.80
N ASP A 262 9.22 4.27 7.31
CA ASP A 262 9.22 2.95 6.70
C ASP A 262 7.75 2.55 6.65
N GLY A 263 7.18 2.45 5.44
CA GLY A 263 5.97 1.67 5.23
C GLY A 263 6.29 0.25 5.68
N LEU A 264 6.21 0.03 6.99
CA LEU A 264 6.30 -1.25 7.70
C LEU A 264 5.00 -2.00 7.41
N PHE A 265 4.76 -2.22 6.13
CA PHE A 265 3.81 -3.15 5.61
C PHE A 265 4.66 -4.22 4.95
N PHE A 266 5.13 -5.15 5.80
CA PHE A 266 5.64 -6.43 5.36
C PHE A 266 4.54 -7.21 4.65
#